data_AF-A0A7S1QII4-F1
#
_entry.id   AF-A0A7S1QII4-F1
#
_cell.length_a   1.000
_cell.length_b   1.000
_cell.length_c   1.000
_cell.angle_alpha   90.00
_cell.angle_beta   90.00
_cell.angle_gamma   90.00
#
_symmetry.space_group_name_H-M   'P 1'
#
loop_
_entity.id
_entity.type
_entity.pdbx_description
1 polymer ?
#
loop_
_entity_poly.entity_id
_entity_poly.type
_entity_poly.pdbx_seq_one_letter_code
_entity_poly.pdbx_strand_id
1 'polypeptide(L)'
;VDGLGLFHRPDTVAWTVFFHDIVYEPTRNDNEDQSADVWLDFASDLATDVGHRDEQMIATVRQYILQTKNHTTCPLDAEKDLRLFLDMDLAILGAPKERYTEYAEQIAREYSHYPRDAYCAGRAKVLRTFAVDAHLFKTEELSERLLKNARENLAWEITQLESPPMVLEPVFFADRA
;
A
#
# COMPACT_ATOMS: atom_id res chain seq x y z
N VAL A 1 19.12 16.03 -14.19
CA VAL A 1 18.45 15.61 -12.94
C VAL A 1 19.29 14.50 -12.35
N ASP A 2 20.31 14.86 -11.57
CA ASP A 2 20.95 13.89 -10.68
C ASP A 2 19.91 13.54 -9.63
N GLY A 3 19.16 12.47 -9.89
CA GLY A 3 18.15 11.95 -8.98
C GLY A 3 18.82 11.68 -7.65
N LEU A 4 18.18 12.15 -6.57
CA LEU A 4 18.50 11.85 -5.17
C LEU A 4 19.21 10.48 -5.10
N GLY A 5 20.49 10.44 -4.73
CA GLY A 5 21.34 9.24 -4.69
C GLY A 5 20.91 8.21 -3.63
N LEU A 6 19.61 7.99 -3.53
CA LEU A 6 18.89 7.17 -2.58
C LEU A 6 18.80 5.72 -3.06
N PHE A 7 18.63 5.54 -4.38
CA PHE A 7 18.55 4.23 -5.05
C PHE A 7 19.86 3.89 -5.75
N HIS A 8 20.32 2.66 -5.59
CA HIS A 8 21.46 2.15 -6.35
C HIS A 8 21.08 1.85 -7.81
N ARG A 9 19.84 1.47 -8.06
CA ARG A 9 19.27 1.13 -9.38
C ARG A 9 17.98 1.93 -9.63
N PRO A 10 18.09 3.24 -9.89
CA PRO A 10 16.92 4.12 -10.03
C PRO A 10 15.96 3.68 -11.16
N ASP A 11 16.48 3.17 -12.28
CA ASP A 11 15.64 2.70 -13.39
C ASP A 11 14.83 1.45 -13.00
N THR A 12 15.43 0.53 -12.24
CA THR A 12 14.75 -0.66 -11.72
C THR A 12 13.60 -0.25 -10.79
N VAL A 13 13.83 0.71 -9.90
CA VAL A 13 12.78 1.21 -9.00
C VAL A 13 11.71 1.97 -9.77
N ALA A 14 12.08 2.78 -10.77
CA ALA A 14 11.12 3.51 -11.59
C ALA A 14 10.17 2.57 -12.34
N TRP A 15 10.69 1.50 -12.94
CA TRP A 15 9.85 0.48 -13.57
C TRP A 15 8.95 -0.23 -12.56
N THR A 16 9.49 -0.56 -11.39
CA THR A 16 8.70 -1.17 -10.33
C THR A 16 7.53 -0.27 -9.90
N VAL A 17 7.79 1.02 -9.65
CA VAL A 17 6.75 1.99 -9.28
C VAL A 17 5.67 2.07 -10.35
N PHE A 18 6.05 2.05 -11.63
CA PHE A 18 5.08 2.10 -12.74
C PHE A 18 4.24 0.82 -12.85
N PHE A 19 4.85 -0.35 -12.68
CA PHE A 19 4.20 -1.62 -13.00
C PHE A 19 3.56 -2.35 -11.81
N HIS A 20 3.94 -2.08 -10.55
CA HIS A 20 3.50 -2.91 -9.42
C HIS A 20 1.98 -3.05 -9.27
N ASP A 21 1.24 -1.96 -9.50
CA ASP A 21 -0.23 -1.90 -9.42
C ASP A 21 -0.88 -1.61 -10.79
N ILE A 22 -0.20 -1.94 -11.91
CA ILE A 22 -0.76 -1.68 -13.25
C ILE A 22 -2.04 -2.49 -13.50
N VAL A 23 -2.11 -3.70 -12.93
CA VAL A 23 -3.34 -4.47 -12.81
C VAL A 23 -3.87 -4.29 -11.40
N TYR A 24 -5.03 -3.65 -11.29
CA TYR A 24 -5.68 -3.41 -10.01
C TYR A 24 -7.19 -3.68 -10.12
N GLU A 25 -7.61 -4.80 -9.56
CA GLU A 25 -9.01 -5.19 -9.44
C GLU A 25 -9.29 -5.59 -7.98
N PRO A 26 -10.03 -4.77 -7.20
CA PRO A 26 -10.27 -4.98 -5.77
C PRO A 26 -10.85 -6.35 -5.38
N THR A 27 -11.49 -7.04 -6.32
CA THR A 27 -12.13 -8.34 -6.10
C THR A 27 -11.21 -9.54 -6.33
N ARG A 28 -10.00 -9.31 -6.82
CA ARG A 28 -9.00 -10.34 -7.17
C ARG A 28 -7.89 -10.44 -6.13
N ASN A 29 -7.22 -11.59 -6.09
CA ASN A 29 -6.10 -11.88 -5.18
C ASN A 29 -4.78 -12.19 -5.92
N ASP A 30 -4.75 -11.95 -7.23
CA ASP A 30 -3.62 -12.22 -8.12
C ASP A 30 -3.24 -10.97 -8.94
N ASN A 31 -3.55 -9.77 -8.42
CA ASN A 31 -3.25 -8.50 -9.09
C ASN A 31 -1.74 -8.34 -9.29
N GLU A 32 -0.93 -8.64 -8.27
CA GLU A 32 0.53 -8.51 -8.34
C GLU A 32 1.16 -9.54 -9.28
N ASP A 33 0.58 -10.75 -9.38
CA ASP A 33 1.00 -11.74 -10.38
C ASP A 33 0.74 -11.22 -11.79
N GLN A 34 -0.45 -10.69 -12.05
CA GLN A 34 -0.80 -10.15 -13.36
C GLN A 34 0.01 -8.89 -13.71
N SER A 35 0.25 -8.00 -12.75
CA SER A 35 1.14 -6.85 -12.91
C SER A 35 2.56 -7.29 -13.27
N ALA A 36 3.06 -8.34 -12.63
CA ALA A 36 4.35 -8.94 -12.93
C ALA A 36 4.39 -9.57 -14.35
N ASP A 37 3.31 -10.20 -14.80
CA ASP A 37 3.19 -10.74 -16.15
C ASP A 37 3.15 -9.61 -17.20
N VAL A 38 2.40 -8.54 -16.97
CA VAL A 38 2.38 -7.34 -17.83
C VAL A 38 3.77 -6.72 -17.96
N TRP A 39 4.55 -6.68 -16.87
CA TRP A 39 5.94 -6.24 -16.92
C TRP A 39 6.80 -7.15 -17.81
N LEU A 40 6.65 -8.47 -17.69
CA LEU A 40 7.43 -9.42 -18.48
C LEU A 40 7.16 -9.28 -19.98
N ASP A 41 5.88 -9.10 -20.36
CA ASP A 41 5.47 -8.88 -21.74
C ASP A 41 6.09 -7.57 -22.28
N PHE A 42 5.93 -6.46 -21.53
CA PHE A 42 6.52 -5.17 -21.91
C PHE A 42 8.05 -5.24 -22.06
N ALA A 43 8.73 -5.89 -21.13
CA ALA A 43 10.18 -6.01 -21.15
C ALA A 43 10.70 -6.91 -22.29
N SER A 44 9.90 -7.90 -22.73
CA SER A 44 10.18 -8.72 -23.90
C SER A 44 10.11 -7.88 -25.19
N ASP A 45 9.08 -7.05 -25.33
CA ASP A 45 8.91 -6.17 -26.48
C ASP A 45 10.04 -5.13 -26.56
N LEU A 46 10.37 -4.49 -25.43
CA LEU A 46 11.44 -3.49 -25.36
C LEU A 46 12.79 -4.08 -25.82
N ALA A 47 13.13 -5.29 -25.38
CA ALA A 47 14.39 -5.95 -25.73
C ALA A 47 14.55 -6.16 -27.25
N THR A 48 13.44 -6.35 -27.96
CA THR A 48 13.41 -6.51 -29.42
C THR A 48 13.83 -5.23 -30.14
N ASP A 49 13.46 -4.06 -29.59
CA ASP A 49 13.72 -2.76 -30.21
C ASP A 49 15.14 -2.22 -29.96
N VAL A 50 15.71 -2.47 -28.76
CA VAL A 50 17.05 -1.95 -28.37
C VAL A 50 18.21 -2.92 -28.59
N GLY A 51 17.92 -4.18 -28.96
CA GLY A 51 18.94 -5.18 -29.28
C GLY A 51 19.76 -5.70 -28.08
N HIS A 52 19.40 -5.31 -26.85
CA HIS A 52 19.99 -5.82 -25.62
C HIS A 52 18.92 -5.95 -24.53
N ARG A 53 18.90 -7.11 -23.84
CA ARG A 53 17.99 -7.42 -22.74
C ARG A 53 18.76 -7.45 -21.43
N ASP A 54 18.46 -6.51 -20.52
CA ASP A 54 18.98 -6.56 -19.15
C ASP A 54 18.13 -7.54 -18.32
N GLU A 55 18.46 -8.83 -18.43
CA GLU A 55 17.81 -9.93 -17.71
C GLU A 55 17.75 -9.69 -16.19
N GLN A 56 18.80 -9.08 -15.64
CA GLN A 56 18.89 -8.86 -14.21
C GLN A 56 17.89 -7.79 -13.76
N MET A 57 17.79 -6.67 -14.48
CA MET A 57 16.76 -5.66 -14.19
C MET A 57 15.36 -6.26 -14.31
N ILE A 58 15.10 -7.04 -15.36
CA ILE A 58 13.78 -7.65 -15.59
C ILE A 58 13.38 -8.56 -14.44
N ALA A 59 14.30 -9.43 -14.00
CA ALA A 59 14.07 -10.31 -12.87
C ALA A 59 13.87 -9.53 -11.57
N THR A 60 14.66 -8.48 -11.32
CA THR A 60 14.55 -7.67 -10.10
C THR A 60 13.24 -6.88 -10.04
N VAL A 61 12.81 -6.22 -11.12
CA VAL A 61 11.50 -5.52 -11.16
C VAL A 61 10.37 -6.51 -10.88
N ARG A 62 10.37 -7.66 -11.54
CA ARG A 62 9.38 -8.71 -11.29
C ARG A 62 9.36 -9.14 -9.81
N GLN A 63 10.53 -9.37 -9.23
CA GLN A 63 10.65 -9.73 -7.81
C GLN A 63 10.05 -8.65 -6.91
N TYR A 64 10.34 -7.37 -7.19
CA TYR A 64 9.84 -6.27 -6.38
C TYR A 64 8.32 -6.15 -6.44
N ILE A 65 7.74 -6.28 -7.63
CA ILE A 65 6.27 -6.32 -7.82
C ILE A 65 5.68 -7.46 -6.98
N LEU A 66 6.23 -8.68 -7.07
CA LEU A 66 5.69 -9.81 -6.32
C LEU A 66 5.85 -9.67 -4.80
N GLN A 67 6.79 -8.84 -4.34
CA GLN A 67 7.00 -8.58 -2.92
C GLN A 67 5.89 -7.68 -2.32
N THR A 68 5.15 -6.92 -3.14
CA THR A 68 4.03 -6.09 -2.66
C THR A 68 2.80 -6.91 -2.28
N LYS A 69 2.71 -8.19 -2.67
CA LYS A 69 1.66 -9.10 -2.17
C LYS A 69 1.58 -9.17 -0.64
N ASN A 70 2.74 -9.03 0.00
CA ASN A 70 2.83 -9.01 1.45
C ASN A 70 3.99 -8.14 1.93
N HIS A 71 3.69 -6.86 2.15
CA HIS A 71 4.61 -5.86 2.68
C HIS A 71 5.22 -6.20 4.04
N THR A 72 4.63 -7.13 4.81
CA THR A 72 5.14 -7.51 6.13
C THR A 72 6.27 -8.55 6.08
N THR A 73 6.49 -9.19 4.93
CA THR A 73 7.42 -10.34 4.79
C THR A 73 8.76 -10.02 4.12
N CYS A 74 9.11 -8.74 3.98
CA CYS A 74 10.42 -8.36 3.47
C CYS A 74 11.55 -8.85 4.41
N PRO A 75 12.54 -9.62 3.92
CA PRO A 75 13.71 -9.98 4.71
C PRO A 75 14.45 -8.73 5.22
N LEU A 76 15.00 -8.78 6.43
CA LEU A 76 15.71 -7.65 7.04
C LEU A 76 17.02 -7.32 6.30
N ASP A 77 17.62 -8.31 5.65
CA ASP A 77 18.82 -8.24 4.83
C ASP A 77 18.52 -8.01 3.34
N ALA A 78 17.26 -7.74 2.98
CA ALA A 78 16.90 -7.35 1.63
C ALA A 78 17.65 -6.09 1.19
N GLU A 79 17.88 -5.99 -0.12
CA GLU A 79 18.58 -4.85 -0.70
C GLU A 79 17.86 -3.53 -0.42
N LYS A 80 18.65 -2.46 -0.29
CA LYS A 80 18.17 -1.14 0.12
C LYS A 80 17.06 -0.62 -0.80
N ASP A 81 17.18 -0.83 -2.09
CA ASP A 81 16.22 -0.35 -3.10
C ASP A 81 14.84 -0.98 -2.91
N LEU A 82 14.77 -2.28 -2.62
CA LEU A 82 13.52 -2.97 -2.31
C LEU A 82 12.88 -2.42 -1.04
N ARG A 83 13.67 -2.29 0.03
CA ARG A 83 13.21 -1.77 1.32
C ARG A 83 12.65 -0.36 1.20
N LEU A 84 13.34 0.51 0.47
CA LEU A 84 12.87 1.86 0.17
C LEU A 84 11.61 1.86 -0.69
N PHE A 85 11.53 1.01 -1.71
CA PHE A 85 10.33 0.87 -2.54
C PHE A 85 9.11 0.49 -1.71
N LEU A 86 9.22 -0.54 -0.87
CA LEU A 86 8.12 -0.98 0.01
C LEU A 86 7.73 0.11 1.03
N ASP A 87 8.70 0.87 1.54
CA ASP A 87 8.43 1.99 2.44
C ASP A 87 7.69 3.14 1.74
N MET A 88 8.05 3.43 0.49
CA MET A 88 7.37 4.44 -0.32
C MET A 88 5.93 4.04 -0.61
N ASP A 89 5.70 2.77 -0.93
CA ASP A 89 4.36 2.24 -1.20
C ASP A 89 3.43 2.38 0.02
N LEU A 90 3.97 2.13 1.23
CA LEU A 90 3.24 2.29 2.49
C LEU A 90 3.32 3.71 3.10
N ALA A 91 3.97 4.67 2.44
CA ALA A 91 4.24 5.99 3.01
C ALA A 91 2.96 6.77 3.34
N ILE A 92 1.85 6.50 2.63
CA ILE A 92 0.55 7.12 2.91
C ILE A 92 0.09 6.85 4.34
N LEU A 93 0.45 5.72 4.95
CA LEU A 93 0.08 5.41 6.33
C LEU A 93 0.63 6.45 7.31
N GLY A 94 1.85 6.93 7.08
CA GLY A 94 2.51 7.94 7.91
C GLY A 94 2.21 9.39 7.54
N ALA A 95 1.29 9.64 6.61
CA ALA A 95 0.92 10.99 6.20
C ALA A 95 0.29 11.80 7.35
N PRO A 96 0.29 13.14 7.26
CA PRO A 96 -0.48 13.98 8.18
C PRO A 96 -1.95 13.55 8.26
N LYS A 97 -2.55 13.77 9.43
CA LYS A 97 -3.86 13.21 9.79
C LYS A 97 -4.95 13.55 8.76
N GLU A 98 -4.95 14.78 8.27
CA GLU A 98 -5.92 15.29 7.32
C GLU A 98 -5.82 14.53 6.00
N ARG A 99 -4.59 14.36 5.47
CA ARG A 99 -4.34 13.63 4.22
C ARG A 99 -4.69 12.14 4.35
N TYR A 100 -4.36 11.52 5.49
CA TYR A 100 -4.73 10.12 5.73
C TYR A 100 -6.25 9.94 5.80
N THR A 101 -6.97 10.89 6.41
CA THR A 101 -8.43 10.85 6.51
C THR A 101 -9.07 10.91 5.11
N GLU A 102 -8.61 11.82 4.25
CA GLU A 102 -9.05 11.88 2.85
C GLU A 102 -8.77 10.56 2.10
N TYR A 103 -7.59 9.97 2.31
CA TYR A 103 -7.23 8.68 1.73
C TYR A 103 -8.18 7.57 2.20
N ALA A 104 -8.47 7.48 3.50
CA ALA A 104 -9.41 6.48 4.04
C ALA A 104 -10.83 6.65 3.46
N GLU A 105 -11.29 7.89 3.26
CA GLU A 105 -12.57 8.17 2.60
C GLU A 105 -12.59 7.83 1.10
N GLN A 106 -11.45 7.97 0.41
CA GLN A 106 -11.31 7.55 -0.99
C GLN A 106 -11.42 6.03 -1.09
N ILE A 107 -10.70 5.29 -0.24
CA ILE A 107 -10.80 3.83 -0.16
C ILE A 107 -12.24 3.39 0.17
N ALA A 108 -12.89 4.04 1.15
CA ALA A 108 -14.28 3.68 1.49
C ALA A 108 -15.26 3.88 0.32
N ARG A 109 -15.03 4.91 -0.52
CA ARG A 109 -15.84 5.14 -1.73
C ARG A 109 -15.58 4.09 -2.81
N GLU A 110 -14.33 3.72 -3.02
CA GLU A 110 -13.93 2.71 -3.99
C GLU A 110 -14.55 1.33 -3.68
N TYR A 111 -14.57 0.95 -2.40
CA TYR A 111 -15.14 -0.31 -1.92
C TYR A 111 -16.63 -0.23 -1.58
N SER A 112 -17.32 0.84 -1.97
CA SER A 112 -18.75 1.05 -1.66
C SER A 112 -19.71 0.01 -2.26
N HIS A 113 -19.21 -0.82 -3.19
CA HIS A 113 -19.91 -1.97 -3.75
C HIS A 113 -20.05 -3.15 -2.76
N TYR A 114 -19.27 -3.17 -1.67
CA TYR A 114 -19.45 -4.13 -0.58
C TYR A 114 -20.45 -3.61 0.47
N PRO A 115 -21.22 -4.50 1.13
CA PRO A 115 -21.98 -4.13 2.32
C PRO A 115 -21.07 -3.49 3.38
N ARG A 116 -21.55 -2.43 4.04
CA ARG A 116 -20.75 -1.63 4.98
C ARG A 116 -20.04 -2.48 6.04
N ASP A 117 -20.74 -3.44 6.64
CA ASP A 117 -20.17 -4.28 7.69
C ASP A 117 -19.05 -5.20 7.16
N ALA A 118 -19.20 -5.70 5.93
CA ALA A 118 -18.18 -6.51 5.27
C ALA A 118 -16.94 -5.67 4.93
N TYR A 119 -17.13 -4.45 4.39
CA TYR A 119 -16.05 -3.50 4.17
C TYR A 119 -15.32 -3.17 5.48
N CYS A 120 -16.05 -2.78 6.53
CA CYS A 120 -15.44 -2.41 7.81
C CYS A 120 -14.62 -3.57 8.39
N ALA A 121 -15.17 -4.79 8.41
CA ALA A 121 -14.46 -5.96 8.92
C ALA A 121 -13.20 -6.29 8.08
N GLY A 122 -13.31 -6.24 6.75
CA GLY A 122 -12.21 -6.51 5.83
C GLY A 122 -11.09 -5.46 5.94
N ARG A 123 -11.45 -4.17 5.88
CA ARG A 123 -10.51 -3.06 6.00
C ARG A 123 -9.80 -3.08 7.36
N ALA A 124 -10.53 -3.22 8.46
CA ALA A 124 -9.93 -3.30 9.80
C ALA A 124 -8.97 -4.49 9.94
N LYS A 125 -9.29 -5.63 9.31
CA LYS A 125 -8.40 -6.80 9.28
C LYS A 125 -7.08 -6.49 8.57
N VAL A 126 -7.10 -5.82 7.41
CA VAL A 126 -5.89 -5.40 6.68
C VAL A 126 -5.10 -4.38 7.50
N LEU A 127 -5.73 -3.34 8.04
CA LEU A 127 -5.03 -2.33 8.82
C LEU A 127 -4.35 -2.91 10.07
N ARG A 128 -4.95 -3.94 10.69
CA ARG A 128 -4.34 -4.65 11.81
C ARG A 128 -3.04 -5.34 11.46
N THR A 129 -2.88 -5.89 10.24
CA THR A 129 -1.62 -6.54 9.86
C THR A 129 -0.47 -5.53 9.86
N PHE A 130 -0.72 -4.32 9.37
CA PHE A 130 0.24 -3.22 9.44
C PHE A 130 0.43 -2.69 10.87
N ALA A 131 -0.66 -2.57 11.63
CA ALA A 131 -0.64 -2.01 12.98
C ALA A 131 0.16 -2.86 13.98
N VAL A 132 0.35 -4.17 13.72
CA VAL A 132 1.16 -5.06 14.57
C VAL A 132 2.55 -5.36 14.01
N ASP A 133 2.84 -5.00 12.75
CA ASP A 133 4.16 -5.21 12.15
C ASP A 133 5.20 -4.30 12.82
N ALA A 134 6.09 -4.87 13.64
CA ALA A 134 7.16 -4.12 14.34
C ALA A 134 8.11 -3.38 13.38
N HIS A 135 8.20 -3.84 12.13
CA HIS A 135 9.03 -3.28 11.08
C HIS A 135 8.16 -2.72 9.95
N LEU A 136 7.05 -2.04 10.27
CA LEU A 136 6.14 -1.47 9.26
C LEU A 136 6.89 -0.70 8.16
N PHE A 137 7.86 0.14 8.56
CA PHE A 137 8.85 0.71 7.66
C PHE A 137 10.17 -0.05 7.80
N LYS A 138 10.72 -0.48 6.67
CA LYS A 138 11.90 -1.32 6.53
C LYS A 138 13.18 -0.52 6.66
N THR A 139 13.18 0.77 6.37
CA THR A 139 14.33 1.67 6.53
C THR A 139 14.21 2.50 7.80
N GLU A 140 15.37 2.80 8.41
CA GLU A 140 15.42 3.61 9.62
C GLU A 140 14.91 5.03 9.34
N GLU A 141 15.32 5.60 8.19
CA GLU A 141 14.99 6.95 7.80
C GLU A 141 13.48 7.20 7.64
N LEU A 142 12.74 6.25 7.02
CA LEU A 142 11.28 6.38 6.93
C LEU A 142 10.58 5.99 8.22
N SER A 143 11.12 5.01 8.97
CA SER A 143 10.57 4.65 10.27
C SER A 143 10.57 5.83 11.24
N GLU A 144 11.70 6.52 11.40
CA GLU A 144 11.81 7.71 12.26
C GLU A 144 10.83 8.83 11.88
N ARG A 145 10.59 8.99 10.57
CA ARG A 145 9.76 10.08 10.04
C ARG A 145 8.26 9.77 10.07
N LEU A 146 7.87 8.52 9.81
CA LEU A 146 6.50 8.15 9.46
C LEU A 146 5.83 7.23 10.49
N LEU A 147 6.60 6.45 11.25
CA LEU A 147 6.05 5.38 12.07
C LEU A 147 5.05 5.88 13.12
N LYS A 148 5.35 7.00 13.78
CA LYS A 148 4.46 7.58 14.79
C LYS A 148 3.08 7.90 14.19
N ASN A 149 3.06 8.68 13.11
CA ASN A 149 1.83 9.05 12.43
C ASN A 149 1.10 7.80 11.89
N ALA A 150 1.84 6.83 11.36
CA ALA A 150 1.26 5.58 10.86
C ALA A 150 0.52 4.82 11.97
N ARG A 151 1.11 4.68 13.16
CA ARG A 151 0.43 4.02 14.29
C ARG A 151 -0.83 4.78 14.72
N GLU A 152 -0.75 6.10 14.81
CA GLU A 152 -1.90 6.94 15.19
C GLU A 152 -3.03 6.87 14.15
N ASN A 153 -2.70 6.92 12.86
CA ASN A 153 -3.64 6.83 11.75
C ASN A 153 -4.32 5.46 11.68
N LEU A 154 -3.54 4.37 11.75
CA LEU A 154 -4.06 3.00 11.74
C LEU A 154 -4.97 2.75 12.94
N ALA A 155 -4.57 3.14 14.14
CA ALA A 155 -5.36 2.96 15.36
C ALA A 155 -6.69 3.74 15.29
N TRP A 156 -6.65 4.97 14.78
CA TRP A 156 -7.85 5.76 14.56
C TRP A 156 -8.81 5.10 13.56
N GLU A 157 -8.32 4.69 12.38
CA GLU A 157 -9.22 4.15 11.35
C GLU A 157 -9.82 2.83 11.80
N ILE A 158 -9.05 1.94 12.44
CA ILE A 158 -9.56 0.71 13.05
C ILE A 158 -10.69 1.03 14.03
N THR A 159 -10.50 2.01 14.92
CA THR A 159 -11.54 2.42 15.89
C THR A 159 -12.80 2.93 15.19
N GLN A 160 -12.66 3.72 14.12
CA GLN A 160 -13.79 4.24 13.35
C GLN A 160 -14.57 3.13 12.62
N LEU A 161 -13.88 2.12 12.13
CA LEU A 161 -14.48 0.99 11.40
C LEU A 161 -15.21 0.03 12.34
N GLU A 162 -14.74 -0.12 13.59
CA GLU A 162 -15.32 -1.01 14.60
C GLU A 162 -16.41 -0.35 15.45
N SER A 163 -16.43 0.98 15.49
CA SER A 163 -17.49 1.71 16.19
C SER A 163 -18.82 1.50 15.47
N PRO A 164 -19.89 1.06 16.16
CA PRO A 164 -21.21 0.99 15.55
C PRO A 164 -21.60 2.39 15.05
N PRO A 165 -22.28 2.50 13.89
CA PRO A 165 -22.78 3.79 13.44
C PRO A 165 -23.62 4.37 14.58
N MET A 166 -23.35 5.62 14.99
CA MET A 166 -24.16 6.30 15.99
C MET A 166 -25.62 6.22 15.55
N VAL A 167 -26.39 5.36 16.21
CA VAL A 167 -27.85 5.41 16.12
C VAL A 167 -28.21 6.63 16.97
N LEU A 168 -28.53 7.74 16.32
CA LEU A 168 -29.25 8.81 16.98
C LEU A 168 -30.62 8.23 17.35
N GLU A 169 -30.78 7.75 18.59
CA GLU A 169 -32.11 7.45 19.08
C GLU A 169 -32.94 8.73 19.02
N PRO A 170 -34.18 8.68 18.50
CA PRO A 170 -35.05 9.84 18.54
C PRO A 170 -35.24 10.22 20.01
N VAL A 171 -34.80 11.43 20.36
CA VAL A 171 -35.08 12.02 21.66
C VAL A 171 -36.60 12.22 21.74
N PHE A 172 -37.31 11.24 22.30
CA PHE A 172 -38.69 11.43 22.69
C PHE A 172 -38.71 12.39 23.87
N PHE A 173 -38.86 13.68 23.57
CA PHE A 173 -39.40 14.62 24.56
C PHE A 173 -40.85 14.22 24.80
N ALA A 174 -41.07 13.37 25.80
CA ALA A 174 -42.39 13.24 26.40
C ALA A 174 -42.66 14.55 27.13
N ASP A 175 -43.44 15.41 26.47
CA ASP A 175 -44.07 16.56 27.11
C ASP A 175 -44.79 16.10 28.37
N ARG A 176 -44.37 16.66 29.50
CA ARG A 176 -45.17 16.61 30.73
C ARG A 176 -46.40 17.48 30.51
N ALA A 177 -47.57 16.85 30.50
CA ALA A 177 -48.85 17.48 30.79
C ALA A 177 -49.58 16.62 31.83
#